data_AF-A0A8C0NQJ2-F1
#
_entry.id   AF-A0A8C0NQJ2-F1
#
_cell.length_a   1.000
_cell.length_b   1.000
_cell.length_c   1.000
_cell.angle_alpha   90.00
_cell.angle_beta   90.00
_cell.angle_gamma   90.00
#
_symmetry.space_group_name_H-M   'P 1'
#
loop_
_entity.id
_entity.type
_entity.pdbx_description
1 polymer ?
#
loop_
_entity_poly.entity_id
_entity_poly.type
_entity_poly.pdbx_seq_one_letter_code
_entity_poly.pdbx_strand_id
1 'polypeptide(L)'
;MKLNISFPANGCRKLIEVDDEHKLHTFNEKHMATEVAADALGEEWKGYMVRISGGNDKQGFPMKQGVFTHEPASPFPSACPSAYSISLSVCQIS
;
A
#
# COMPACT_ATOMS: atom_id res chain seq x y z
N MET A 1 4.06 -3.24 10.07
CA MET A 1 3.12 -2.44 9.26
C MET A 1 1.88 -3.26 8.90
N LYS A 2 0.72 -2.63 8.69
CA LYS A 2 -0.52 -3.34 8.30
C LYS A 2 -0.80 -3.16 6.79
N LEU A 3 -0.95 -4.27 6.07
CA LEU A 3 -1.36 -4.29 4.66
C LEU A 3 -2.81 -4.75 4.56
N ASN A 4 -3.69 -3.91 4.01
CA ASN A 4 -5.07 -4.26 3.73
C ASN A 4 -5.22 -4.55 2.23
N ILE A 5 -5.25 -5.82 1.85
CA ILE A 5 -5.33 -6.23 0.45
C ILE A 5 -6.78 -6.57 0.10
N SER A 6 -7.34 -5.83 -0.85
CA SER A 6 -8.72 -5.97 -1.33
C SER A 6 -8.71 -6.64 -2.70
N PHE A 7 -9.57 -7.64 -2.90
CA PHE A 7 -9.79 -8.24 -4.22
C PHE A 7 -11.21 -7.92 -4.71
N PRO A 8 -11.39 -6.86 -5.53
CA PRO A 8 -12.71 -6.39 -5.92
C PRO A 8 -13.49 -7.41 -6.74
N ALA A 9 -12.82 -8.27 -7.52
CA ALA A 9 -13.48 -9.30 -8.33
C ALA A 9 -14.25 -10.33 -7.48
N ASN A 10 -13.73 -10.68 -6.30
CA ASN A 10 -14.39 -11.62 -5.38
C ASN A 10 -15.10 -10.92 -4.21
N GLY A 11 -14.92 -9.60 -4.06
CA GLY A 11 -15.44 -8.84 -2.91
C GLY A 11 -14.78 -9.18 -1.57
N CYS A 12 -13.64 -9.88 -1.58
CA CYS A 12 -12.94 -10.28 -0.36
C CYS A 12 -11.82 -9.29 -0.01
N ARG A 13 -11.48 -9.20 1.29
CA ARG A 13 -10.31 -8.48 1.78
C ARG A 13 -9.52 -9.35 2.75
N LYS A 14 -8.18 -9.24 2.70
CA LYS A 14 -7.25 -9.89 3.62
C LYS A 14 -6.39 -8.83 4.27
N LEU A 15 -6.34 -8.82 5.59
CA LEU A 15 -5.41 -8.00 6.35
C LEU A 15 -4.18 -8.85 6.67
N ILE A 16 -3.00 -8.30 6.40
CA ILE A 16 -1.72 -8.97 6.59
C ILE A 16 -0.86 -8.05 7.43
N GLU A 17 -0.29 -8.59 8.51
CA GLU A 17 0.70 -7.88 9.31
C GLU A 17 2.08 -8.29 8.79
N VAL A 18 2.82 -7.31 8.28
CA VAL A 18 4.18 -7.50 7.76
C VAL A 18 5.11 -6.66 8.60
N ASP A 19 6.02 -7.33 9.29
CA ASP A 19 7.06 -6.68 10.10
C ASP A 19 8.38 -6.50 9.33
N ASP A 20 8.57 -7.28 8.28
CA ASP A 20 9.78 -7.31 7.47
C ASP A 20 9.93 -6.05 6.58
N GLU A 21 10.95 -5.24 6.88
CA GLU A 21 11.21 -3.99 6.17
C GLU A 21 11.59 -4.20 4.69
N HIS A 22 12.21 -5.32 4.32
CA HIS A 22 12.56 -5.60 2.92
C HIS A 22 11.31 -5.74 2.06
N LYS A 23 10.26 -6.38 2.59
CA LYS A 23 8.98 -6.53 1.89
C LYS A 23 8.27 -5.19 1.73
N LEU A 24 8.39 -4.32 2.74
CA LEU A 24 7.77 -3.00 2.78
C LEU A 24 8.46 -1.98 1.88
N HIS A 25 9.78 -2.13 1.66
CA HIS A 25 10.55 -1.21 0.82
C HIS A 25 9.96 -1.05 -0.59
N THR A 26 9.43 -2.13 -1.17
CA THR A 26 8.76 -2.13 -2.48
C THR A 26 7.56 -1.16 -2.54
N PHE A 27 6.89 -0.93 -1.41
CA PHE A 27 5.72 -0.06 -1.31
C PHE A 27 6.07 1.36 -0.86
N ASN A 28 7.12 1.54 -0.04
CA ASN A 28 7.47 2.82 0.59
C ASN A 28 7.74 3.96 -0.42
N GLU A 29 8.34 3.65 -1.57
CA GLU A 29 8.71 4.65 -2.59
C GLU A 29 7.62 4.87 -3.64
N LYS A 30 6.43 4.29 -3.45
CA LYS A 30 5.35 4.33 -4.44
C LYS A 30 4.25 5.29 -4.03
N HIS A 31 3.67 5.95 -5.02
CA HIS A 31 2.54 6.85 -4.85
C HIS A 31 1.21 6.11 -4.95
N MET A 32 0.14 6.74 -4.48
CA MET A 32 -1.23 6.25 -4.68
C MET A 32 -1.52 6.05 -6.18
N ALA A 33 -2.30 5.03 -6.50
CA ALA A 33 -2.61 4.53 -7.85
C ALA A 33 -1.44 3.88 -8.62
N THR A 34 -0.27 3.67 -7.98
CA THR A 34 0.84 2.93 -8.60
C THR A 34 0.60 1.42 -8.53
N GLU A 35 0.87 0.71 -9.62
CA GLU A 35 0.87 -0.75 -9.70
C GLU A 35 2.24 -1.31 -9.34
N VAL A 36 2.23 -2.37 -8.52
CA VAL A 36 3.40 -3.03 -7.97
C VAL A 36 3.18 -4.53 -7.96
N ALA A 37 4.24 -5.29 -8.26
CA ALA A 37 4.22 -6.75 -8.12
C ALA A 37 4.22 -7.11 -6.63
N ALA A 38 3.33 -8.03 -6.23
CA ALA A 38 3.22 -8.50 -4.87
C ALA A 38 4.18 -9.66 -4.53
N ASP A 39 5.04 -10.06 -5.49
CA ASP A 39 6.00 -11.16 -5.35
C ASP A 39 6.90 -11.04 -4.11
N ALA A 40 7.20 -9.81 -3.70
CA ALA A 40 8.02 -9.54 -2.52
C ALA A 40 7.34 -9.91 -1.19
N LEU A 41 6.01 -10.03 -1.15
CA LEU A 41 5.27 -10.38 0.07
C LEU A 41 5.47 -11.86 0.47
N GLY A 42 5.64 -12.74 -0.52
CA GLY A 42 5.89 -14.17 -0.34
C GLY A 42 5.40 -14.99 -1.53
N GLU A 43 5.64 -16.30 -1.52
CA GLU A 43 5.25 -17.20 -2.62
C GLU A 43 3.74 -17.23 -2.87
N GLU A 44 2.91 -17.03 -1.84
CA GLU A 44 1.44 -16.97 -1.99
C GLU A 44 0.97 -15.78 -2.83
N TRP A 45 1.79 -14.73 -2.94
CA TRP A 45 1.52 -13.50 -3.69
C TRP A 45 2.29 -13.42 -5.01
N LYS A 46 3.00 -14.49 -5.39
CA LYS A 46 3.74 -14.56 -6.63
C LYS A 46 2.78 -14.51 -7.82
N GLY A 47 3.03 -13.63 -8.77
CA GLY A 47 2.17 -13.41 -9.94
C GLY A 47 0.97 -12.50 -9.68
N TYR A 48 0.81 -11.98 -8.45
CA TYR A 48 -0.24 -11.01 -8.17
C TYR A 48 0.27 -9.59 -8.44
N MET A 49 -0.55 -8.81 -9.14
CA MET A 49 -0.32 -7.38 -9.34
C MET A 49 -1.27 -6.59 -8.46
N VAL A 50 -0.71 -5.76 -7.58
CA VAL A 50 -1.47 -4.95 -6.64
C VAL A 50 -1.25 -3.47 -6.94
N ARG A 51 -2.29 -2.68 -6.76
CA ARG A 51 -2.27 -1.23 -6.88
C ARG A 51 -2.52 -0.59 -5.54
N ILE A 52 -1.72 0.41 -5.20
CA ILE A 52 -1.87 1.18 -3.96
C ILE A 52 -3.14 2.04 -4.09
N SER A 53 -4.18 1.71 -3.34
CA SER A 53 -5.43 2.47 -3.34
C SER A 53 -5.45 3.57 -2.28
N GLY A 54 -4.58 3.48 -1.26
CA GLY A 54 -4.45 4.48 -0.21
C GLY A 54 -3.68 3.96 0.99
N GLY A 55 -3.84 4.63 2.13
CA GLY A 55 -3.20 4.26 3.39
C GLY A 55 -3.48 5.29 4.48
N ASN A 56 -3.04 5.00 5.69
CA ASN A 56 -3.13 5.90 6.84
C ASN A 56 -1.76 5.99 7.51
N ASP A 57 -1.39 7.20 7.92
CA ASP A 57 -0.22 7.46 8.77
C ASP A 57 -0.47 7.01 10.22
N LYS A 58 0.59 6.94 11.04
CA LYS A 58 0.50 6.66 12.49
C LYS A 58 -0.44 7.60 13.23
N GLN A 59 -0.59 8.84 12.75
CA GLN A 59 -1.50 9.84 13.30
C GLN A 59 -2.96 9.69 12.83
N GLY A 60 -3.26 8.69 11.99
CA GLY A 60 -4.60 8.40 11.49
C GLY A 60 -5.00 9.19 10.23
N PHE A 61 -4.17 10.13 9.77
CA PHE A 61 -4.46 10.88 8.55
C PHE A 61 -4.47 9.96 7.33
N PRO A 62 -5.52 10.02 6.49
CA PRO A 62 -5.58 9.25 5.25
C PRO A 62 -4.63 9.84 4.20
N MET A 63 -4.10 8.99 3.33
CA MET A 63 -3.35 9.45 2.16
C MET A 63 -4.26 10.21 1.20
N LYS A 64 -3.77 11.32 0.64
CA LYS A 64 -4.50 12.15 -0.33
C LYS A 64 -3.73 12.26 -1.65
N GLN A 65 -4.40 11.95 -2.75
CA GLN A 65 -3.86 12.13 -4.09
C GLN A 65 -3.62 13.62 -4.41
N GLY A 66 -2.49 13.94 -5.06
CA GLY A 66 -2.18 15.28 -5.53
C GLY A 66 -1.45 16.18 -4.52
N VAL A 67 -1.22 15.70 -3.30
CA VAL A 67 -0.20 16.29 -2.42
C VAL A 67 1.16 15.76 -2.92
N PHE A 68 2.17 16.59 -3.14
CA PHE A 68 3.49 16.12 -3.61
C PHE A 68 4.60 16.39 -2.56
N THR A 69 4.19 16.89 -1.40
CA THR A 69 5.08 17.34 -0.35
C THR A 69 5.36 16.22 0.65
N HIS A 70 6.65 15.90 0.82
CA HIS A 70 7.17 15.16 1.97
C HIS A 70 7.22 16.03 3.25
N GLU A 71 6.87 17.31 3.14
CA GLU A 71 6.94 18.28 4.24
C GLU A 71 5.69 18.26 5.14
N PRO A 72 5.86 18.55 6.45
CA PRO A 72 4.79 18.57 7.45
C PRO A 72 3.76 19.72 7.26
N ALA A 73 3.88 20.53 6.20
CA ALA A 73 2.96 21.61 5.90
C ALA A 73 1.56 21.11 5.48
N SER A 74 1.45 19.86 5.01
CA SER A 74 0.17 19.19 4.72
C SER A 74 -0.06 18.02 5.69
N PRO A 75 -1.19 17.96 6.41
CA PRO A 75 -1.50 16.83 7.30
C PRO A 75 -1.77 15.52 6.54
N PHE A 76 -1.84 15.54 5.21
CA PHE A 76 -2.15 14.37 4.38
C PHE A 76 -0.92 13.88 3.61
N PRO A 77 -0.44 12.64 3.84
CA PRO A 77 0.65 12.07 3.05
C PRO A 77 0.19 11.68 1.64
N SER A 78 1.10 11.72 0.67
CA SER A 78 0.83 11.30 -0.72
C SER A 78 1.63 10.11 -1.22
N ALA A 79 2.71 9.79 -0.52
CA ALA A 79 3.52 8.62 -0.72
C ALA A 79 3.44 7.74 0.53
N CYS A 80 3.86 6.48 0.40
CA CYS A 80 3.85 5.52 1.49
C CYS A 80 4.92 5.66 2.60
N PRO A 81 5.96 6.54 2.57
CA PRO A 81 7.12 6.34 3.45
C PRO A 81 6.87 6.60 4.95
N SER A 82 5.64 6.98 5.35
CA SER A 82 5.21 7.04 6.76
C SER A 82 3.95 6.22 7.07
N ALA A 83 3.33 5.57 6.08
CA ALA A 83 1.99 5.00 6.24
C ALA A 83 2.00 3.75 7.15
N TYR A 84 1.52 3.88 8.39
CA TYR A 84 1.34 2.76 9.34
C TYR A 84 0.48 1.61 8.78
N SER A 85 -0.48 1.96 7.93
CA SER A 85 -1.27 1.00 7.17
C SER A 85 -1.40 1.40 5.70
N ILE A 86 -1.20 0.46 4.79
CA ILE A 86 -1.37 0.67 3.34
C ILE A 86 -2.54 -0.18 2.86
N SER A 87 -3.41 0.42 2.05
CA SER A 87 -4.50 -0.28 1.35
C SER A 87 -4.06 -0.60 -0.08
N LEU A 88 -4.11 -1.87 -0.41
CA LEU A 88 -3.77 -2.43 -1.71
C LEU A 88 -5.02 -3.01 -2.36
N SER A 89 -5.13 -2.86 -3.66
CA SER A 89 -6.19 -3.45 -4.49
C SER A 89 -5.56 -4.39 -5.51
N VAL A 90 -5.97 -5.65 -5.55
CA VAL A 90 -5.49 -6.60 -6.57
C VAL A 90 -6.08 -6.19 -7.91
N CYS A 91 -5.22 -5.87 -8.88
CA CYS A 91 -5.61 -5.53 -10.25
C CYS A 91 -5.61 -6.77 -11.15
N GLN A 92 -4.60 -7.63 -11.03
CA GLN A 92 -4.43 -8.82 -11.87
C GLN A 92 -3.83 -9.98 -11.09
N ILE A 93 -4.15 -11.19 -11.55
CA ILE A 93 -3.56 -12.46 -11.14
C ILE A 93 -2.99 -13.05 -12.42
N SER A 94 -1.67 -13.22 -12.52
CA SER A 94 -1.00 -13.80 -13.69
C SER A 94 -1.07 -15.31 -13.69
#